data_AF-A0A929YAP1-F1
#
_entry.id   AF-A0A929YAP1-F1
#
_cell.length_a   1.000
_cell.length_b   1.000
_cell.length_c   1.000
_cell.angle_alpha   90.00
_cell.angle_beta   90.00
_cell.angle_gamma   90.00
#
_symmetry.space_group_name_H-M   'P 1'
#
loop_
_entity.id
_entity.type
_entity.pdbx_description
1 polymer ?
#
loop_
_entity_poly.entity_id
_entity_poly.type
_entity_poly.pdbx_seq_one_letter_code
_entity_poly.pdbx_strand_id
1 'polypeptide(L)'
;GGVMGLNFAPEFLEESDHPRETVENAVRMASYIKKVGGIEVLGLGSDFDGIEGELEIGGADQMELLADGLSRAGFTASEIEQVFYKNVLRVFQEVLG
;
A
#
# COMPACT_ATOMS: atom_id res chain seq x y z
N GLY A 1 -10.64 11.94 -10.29
CA GLY A 1 -9.43 12.32 -9.52
C GLY A 1 -8.36 11.26 -9.71
N GLY A 2 -7.12 11.47 -9.24
CA GLY A 2 -6.02 10.51 -9.43
C GLY A 2 -6.02 9.32 -8.46
N VAL A 3 -4.96 8.50 -8.53
CA VAL A 3 -4.60 7.44 -7.58
C VAL A 3 -3.08 7.47 -7.38
N MET A 4 -2.60 7.12 -6.18
CA MET A 4 -1.19 6.92 -5.85
C MET A 4 -0.95 5.47 -5.40
N GLY A 5 0.18 4.89 -5.79
CA GLY A 5 0.62 3.59 -5.30
C GLY A 5 1.42 3.75 -4.01
N LEU A 6 1.10 2.95 -2.98
CA LEU A 6 1.98 2.77 -1.83
C LEU A 6 3.20 1.94 -2.25
N ASN A 7 4.38 2.56 -2.21
CA ASN A 7 5.67 1.93 -2.52
C ASN A 7 6.23 1.20 -1.30
N PHE A 8 6.79 0.01 -1.50
CA PHE A 8 7.27 -0.86 -0.42
C PHE A 8 8.76 -0.66 -0.12
N ALA A 9 9.48 0.21 -0.85
CA ALA A 9 10.88 0.51 -0.57
C ALA A 9 11.06 0.96 0.88
N PRO A 10 11.97 0.32 1.66
CA PRO A 10 12.18 0.64 3.06
C PRO A 10 12.41 2.14 3.34
N GLU A 11 13.22 2.80 2.52
CA GLU A 11 13.53 4.24 2.60
C GLU A 11 12.29 5.16 2.55
N PHE A 12 11.17 4.72 1.97
CA PHE A 12 9.94 5.51 1.90
C PHE A 12 8.99 5.23 3.07
N LEU A 13 9.18 4.11 3.76
CA LEU A 13 8.31 3.65 4.83
C LEU A 13 8.85 3.97 6.22
N GLU A 14 10.16 4.16 6.38
CA GLU A 14 10.79 4.41 7.67
C GLU A 14 11.99 5.36 7.53
N GLU A 15 12.06 6.37 8.40
CA GLU A 15 13.21 7.26 8.50
C GLU A 15 14.13 6.75 9.63
N SER A 16 15.13 5.94 9.26
CA SER A 16 16.13 5.39 10.18
C SER A 16 17.46 5.10 9.47
N ASP A 17 18.52 4.80 10.24
CA ASP A 17 19.83 4.43 9.70
C ASP A 17 19.81 3.09 8.94
N HIS A 18 18.85 2.22 9.26
CA HIS A 18 18.66 0.90 8.67
C HIS A 18 17.15 0.69 8.42
N PRO A 19 16.58 1.35 7.40
CA PRO A 19 15.16 1.28 7.13
C PRO A 19 14.74 -0.12 6.73
N ARG A 20 13.53 -0.52 7.14
CA ARG A 20 12.97 -1.84 6.83
C ARG A 20 11.55 -1.74 6.32
N GLU A 21 11.21 -2.58 5.35
CA GLU A 21 9.83 -2.79 4.96
C GLU A 21 9.23 -3.78 5.95
N THR A 22 8.24 -3.29 6.69
CA THR A 22 7.44 -4.09 7.60
C THR A 22 5.98 -3.81 7.32
N VAL A 23 5.14 -4.80 7.60
CA VAL A 23 3.68 -4.65 7.52
C VAL A 23 3.23 -3.46 8.37
N GLU A 24 3.84 -3.27 9.55
CA GLU A 24 3.54 -2.14 10.43
C GLU A 24 3.83 -0.79 9.79
N ASN A 25 5.00 -0.62 9.18
CA ASN A 25 5.38 0.63 8.50
C ASN A 25 4.50 0.90 7.27
N ALA A 26 4.21 -0.13 6.47
CA ALA A 26 3.32 -0.02 5.32
C ALA A 26 1.89 0.38 5.73
N VAL A 27 1.35 -0.26 6.77
CA VAL A 27 0.01 0.04 7.32
C VAL A 27 -0.05 1.42 7.95
N ARG A 28 1.01 1.86 8.64
CA ARG A 28 1.14 3.22 9.18
C ARG A 28 1.06 4.25 8.05
N MET A 29 1.79 4.03 6.96
CA MET A 29 1.76 4.90 5.79
C MET A 29 0.38 4.90 5.11
N ALA A 30 -0.22 3.73 4.89
CA ALA A 30 -1.56 3.59 4.33
C ALA A 30 -2.61 4.35 5.18
N SER A 31 -2.53 4.23 6.50
CA SER A 31 -3.40 4.93 7.44
C SER A 31 -3.25 6.45 7.35
N TYR A 32 -2.00 6.92 7.21
CA TYR A 32 -1.72 8.34 7.01
C TYR A 32 -2.27 8.86 5.67
N ILE A 33 -2.05 8.13 4.57
CA ILE A 33 -2.59 8.48 3.24
C ILE A 33 -4.11 8.54 3.29
N LYS A 34 -4.77 7.52 3.87
CA LYS A 34 -6.24 7.51 4.05
C LYS A 34 -6.71 8.73 4.84
N LYS A 35 -6.01 9.09 5.92
CA LYS A 35 -6.39 10.23 6.78
C LYS A 35 -6.27 11.58 6.05
N VAL A 36 -5.25 11.76 5.21
CA VAL A 36 -4.97 13.05 4.55
C VAL A 36 -5.63 13.18 3.18
N GLY A 37 -5.53 12.14 2.35
CA GLY A 37 -6.01 12.12 0.97
C GLY A 37 -7.34 11.40 0.74
N GLY A 38 -7.87 10.72 1.76
CA GLY A 38 -9.04 9.84 1.64
C GLY A 38 -8.68 8.45 1.12
N ILE A 39 -9.61 7.49 1.24
CA ILE A 39 -9.34 6.11 0.81
C ILE A 39 -9.24 5.98 -0.72
N GLU A 40 -9.95 6.81 -1.49
CA GLU A 40 -10.08 6.68 -2.95
C GLU A 40 -8.78 6.97 -3.73
N VAL A 41 -7.79 7.60 -3.08
CA VAL A 41 -6.50 7.91 -3.69
C VAL A 41 -5.47 6.81 -3.48
N LEU A 42 -5.70 5.87 -2.57
CA LEU A 42 -4.70 4.86 -2.19
C LEU A 42 -4.83 3.59 -3.05
N GLY A 43 -3.77 3.21 -3.75
CA GLY A 43 -3.60 1.92 -4.39
C GLY A 43 -2.31 1.24 -3.98
N LEU A 44 -2.06 0.04 -4.50
CA LEU A 44 -0.77 -0.65 -4.35
C LEU A 44 0.22 -0.20 -5.42
N GLY A 45 1.50 -0.11 -5.03
CA GLY A 45 2.61 0.18 -5.94
C GLY A 45 3.89 -0.46 -5.44
N SER A 46 3.88 -1.78 -5.22
CA SER A 46 4.90 -2.51 -4.46
C SER A 46 6.32 -2.32 -4.93
N ASP A 47 6.53 -2.14 -6.24
CA ASP A 47 7.87 -2.09 -6.85
C ASP A 47 8.65 -3.40 -6.61
N PHE A 48 7.93 -4.54 -6.60
CA PHE A 48 8.55 -5.86 -6.55
C PHE A 48 9.58 -6.04 -7.67
N ASP A 49 10.68 -6.73 -7.36
CA ASP A 49 11.88 -6.86 -8.19
C ASP A 49 12.61 -5.53 -8.50
N GLY A 50 12.14 -4.39 -7.97
CA GLY A 50 12.73 -3.05 -8.12
C GLY A 50 13.31 -2.45 -6.84
N ILE A 51 13.04 -3.06 -5.68
CA ILE A 51 13.50 -2.61 -4.36
C ILE A 51 14.38 -3.68 -3.68
N GLU A 52 15.29 -3.23 -2.82
CA GLU A 52 16.19 -4.09 -2.05
C GLU A 52 16.07 -3.81 -0.54
N GLY A 53 16.67 -4.68 0.29
CA GLY A 53 16.73 -4.50 1.74
C GLY A 53 16.05 -5.63 2.52
N GLU A 54 15.69 -5.34 3.78
CA GLU A 54 14.91 -6.25 4.61
C GLU A 54 13.41 -6.02 4.33
N LEU A 55 12.79 -7.03 3.70
CA LEU A 55 11.39 -7.00 3.27
C LEU A 55 10.58 -8.09 3.98
N GLU A 56 9.54 -7.70 4.71
CA GLU A 56 8.57 -8.62 5.32
C GLU A 56 7.55 -9.11 4.26
N ILE A 57 7.15 -8.22 3.35
CA ILE A 57 6.36 -8.48 2.14
C ILE A 57 7.32 -8.42 0.95
N GLY A 58 8.17 -9.44 0.80
CA GLY A 58 9.15 -9.54 -0.29
C GLY A 58 8.56 -10.05 -1.61
N GLY A 59 7.35 -10.61 -1.60
CA GLY A 59 6.73 -11.21 -2.78
C GLY A 59 5.21 -11.10 -2.81
N ALA A 60 4.65 -11.32 -4.00
CA ALA A 60 3.20 -11.28 -4.22
C ALA A 60 2.44 -12.36 -3.44
N ASP A 61 3.09 -13.47 -3.11
CA ASP A 61 2.58 -14.56 -2.27
C ASP A 61 2.39 -14.15 -0.81
N GLN A 62 3.00 -13.04 -0.37
CA GLN A 62 2.93 -12.54 1.01
C GLN A 62 1.94 -11.38 1.19
N MET A 63 1.19 -11.02 0.16
CA MET A 63 0.25 -9.87 0.19
C MET A 63 -0.87 -10.02 1.22
N GLU A 64 -1.16 -11.25 1.67
CA GLU A 64 -2.09 -11.51 2.77
C GLU A 64 -1.65 -10.83 4.08
N LEU A 65 -0.34 -10.71 4.33
CA LEU A 65 0.21 -10.03 5.50
C LEU A 65 -0.23 -8.56 5.55
N LEU A 66 -0.23 -7.87 4.40
CA LEU A 66 -0.69 -6.49 4.29
C LEU A 66 -2.20 -6.38 4.52
N ALA A 67 -2.99 -7.28 3.92
CA ALA A 67 -4.44 -7.29 4.09
C ALA A 67 -4.82 -7.46 5.57
N ASP A 68 -4.17 -8.40 6.25
CA ASP A 68 -4.32 -8.64 7.69
C ASP A 68 -3.89 -7.43 8.53
N GLY A 69 -2.76 -6.82 8.20
CA GLY A 69 -2.27 -5.61 8.85
C GLY A 69 -3.26 -4.44 8.74
N LEU A 70 -3.77 -4.18 7.54
CA LEU A 70 -4.79 -3.15 7.29
C LEU A 70 -6.08 -3.43 8.05
N SER A 71 -6.53 -4.69 8.08
CA SER A 71 -7.71 -5.11 8.84
C SER A 71 -7.54 -4.83 10.33
N ARG A 72 -6.39 -5.21 10.91
CA ARG A 72 -6.04 -4.93 12.32
C ARG A 72 -5.97 -3.42 12.62
N ALA A 73 -5.62 -2.60 11.63
CA ALA A 73 -5.61 -1.13 11.73
C ALA A 73 -6.99 -0.48 11.51
N GLY A 74 -8.06 -1.26 11.32
CA GLY A 74 -9.43 -0.77 11.22
C GLY A 74 -9.88 -0.40 9.80
N PHE A 75 -9.18 -0.86 8.76
CA PHE A 75 -9.70 -0.79 7.40
C PHE A 75 -10.84 -1.81 7.25
N THR A 76 -11.96 -1.36 6.70
CA THR A 76 -13.06 -2.28 6.37
C THR A 76 -12.69 -3.15 5.16
N ALA A 77 -13.34 -4.30 4.99
CA ALA A 77 -13.13 -5.16 3.82
C ALA A 77 -13.30 -4.40 2.48
N SER A 78 -14.28 -3.49 2.42
CA SER A 78 -14.51 -2.64 1.24
C SER A 78 -13.35 -1.66 0.98
N GLU A 79 -12.73 -1.14 2.03
CA GLU A 79 -11.56 -0.27 1.91
C GLU A 79 -10.31 -1.07 1.50
N ILE A 80 -10.15 -2.29 2.00
CA ILE A 80 -9.06 -3.18 1.58
C ILE A 80 -9.20 -3.51 0.09
N GLU A 81 -10.40 -3.85 -0.39
CA GLU A 81 -10.64 -4.06 -1.83
C GLU A 81 -10.35 -2.80 -2.67
N GLN A 82 -10.63 -1.61 -2.13
CA GLN A 82 -10.29 -0.35 -2.78
C GLN A 82 -8.79 -0.19 -2.96
N VAL A 83 -8.01 -0.41 -1.90
CA VAL A 83 -6.54 -0.36 -1.93
C VAL A 83 -5.98 -1.40 -2.90
N PHE A 84 -6.50 -2.63 -2.84
CA PHE A 84 -5.94 -3.75 -3.61
C PHE A 84 -6.21 -3.64 -5.11
N TYR A 85 -7.37 -3.10 -5.52
CA TYR A 85 -7.64 -2.97 -6.96
C TYR A 85 -8.67 -1.91 -7.36
N LYS A 86 -9.74 -1.66 -6.59
CA LYS A 86 -10.86 -0.85 -7.13
C LYS A 86 -10.47 0.59 -7.44
N ASN A 87 -9.57 1.18 -6.65
CA ASN A 87 -9.12 2.56 -6.88
C ASN A 87 -8.32 2.71 -8.17
N VAL A 88 -7.41 1.77 -8.43
CA VAL A 88 -6.62 1.74 -9.68
C VAL A 88 -7.52 1.40 -10.87
N LEU A 89 -8.40 0.41 -10.72
CA LEU A 89 -9.35 0.01 -11.76
C LEU A 89 -10.25 1.17 -12.17
N ARG A 90 -10.76 1.97 -11.21
CA ARG A 90 -11.55 3.18 -11.49
C ARG A 90 -10.76 4.15 -12.37
N VAL A 91 -9.50 4.43 -12.03
CA VAL A 91 -8.66 5.34 -12.83
C VAL A 91 -8.40 4.79 -14.23
N PHE A 92 -8.13 3.50 -14.37
CA PHE A 92 -7.97 2.88 -15.68
C PHE A 92 -9.23 2.98 -16.53
N GLN A 93 -10.42 2.78 -15.95
CA GLN A 93 -11.69 2.94 -16.65
C GLN A 93 -11.96 4.39 -17.06
N GLU A 94 -11.58 5.36 -16.23
CA GLU A 94 -11.74 6.80 -16.53
C GLU A 94 -10.79 7.29 -17.64
N VAL A 95 -9.58 6.73 -17.72
CA VAL A 95 -8.51 7.23 -18.62
C VAL A 95 -8.45 6.44 -19.93
N LEU A 96 -8.63 5.12 -19.88
CA LEU A 96 -8.49 4.22 -21.03
C LEU A 96 -9.83 3.86 -21.70
N GLY A 97 -10.94 4.36 -21.14
CA GLY A 97 -12.30 4.15 -21.64
C GLY A 97 -12.62 4.94 -22.91
#